data_AF-A0A2A2QVH1-F1
#
_entry.id   AF-A0A2A2QVH1-F1
#
_cell.length_a   1.000
_cell.length_b   1.000
_cell.length_c   1.000
_cell.angle_alpha   90.00
_cell.angle_beta   90.00
_cell.angle_gamma   90.00
#
_symmetry.space_group_name_H-M   'P 1'
#
loop_
_entity.id
_entity.type
_entity.pdbx_description
1 polymer ?
#
loop_
_entity_poly.entity_id
_entity_poly.type
_entity_poly.pdbx_seq_one_letter_code
_entity_poly.pdbx_strand_id
1 'polypeptide(L)'
;MREIPGLFVRSLFVDAAGDPLLRHGTQIVDDETLFAERWGGWYVTGYRGAAPHRGNVFSSERGDALVFAPAPARPEELSAFFDPSAYLQPTSDIVALLVAEHQMSVQNSFTRAGFAVRRMIDYQHSLQKTFHEPQTDEPAYDIVKSVLNGAVQDVVDRLLFRAAAPLPPGVTGDPAYQAAFTAAAPRSQSGASLRDLQLTDRLFAQRCSYLIYSESFHALPDLLRHRILDRLGTALLSRDPADRYAYLRTEEKERIHAILLETHPTARARWSRPPAAGSANTVTLR
;
A
#
# COMPACT_ATOMS: atom_id res chain seq x y z
N MET A 1 15.94 -2.47 -11.24
CA MET A 1 14.75 -2.52 -12.12
C MET A 1 14.19 -1.10 -12.16
N ARG A 2 14.67 -0.26 -13.09
CA ARG A 2 14.42 1.20 -13.14
C ARG A 2 13.44 1.62 -14.26
N GLU A 3 12.76 0.65 -14.90
CA GLU A 3 12.01 0.84 -16.15
C GLU A 3 10.57 0.32 -16.09
N ILE A 4 9.94 0.28 -14.91
CA ILE A 4 8.52 -0.11 -14.79
C ILE A 4 7.72 1.15 -14.50
N PRO A 5 6.75 1.52 -15.36
CA PRO A 5 5.86 2.65 -15.11
C PRO A 5 5.13 2.50 -13.77
N GLY A 6 4.95 3.63 -13.08
CA GLY A 6 4.24 3.68 -11.82
C GLY A 6 3.56 5.02 -11.62
N LEU A 7 2.47 5.00 -10.86
CA LEU A 7 1.77 6.19 -10.41
C LEU A 7 2.55 6.82 -9.25
N PHE A 8 2.48 8.12 -9.06
CA PHE A 8 3.10 8.73 -7.89
C PHE A 8 2.38 10.00 -7.46
N VAL A 9 2.36 10.21 -6.14
CA VAL A 9 2.11 11.51 -5.52
C VAL A 9 3.46 12.03 -5.03
N ARG A 10 3.72 13.32 -5.21
CA ARG A 10 4.90 13.98 -4.67
C ARG A 10 4.52 15.08 -3.69
N SER A 11 5.27 15.15 -2.61
CA SER A 11 5.31 16.28 -1.70
C SER A 11 6.54 17.12 -2.02
N LEU A 12 6.32 18.41 -2.26
CA LEU A 12 7.27 19.37 -2.80
C LEU A 12 7.35 20.62 -1.91
N PHE A 13 8.45 21.36 -2.01
CA PHE A 13 8.43 22.79 -1.66
C PHE A 13 8.05 23.56 -2.91
N VAL A 14 7.05 24.42 -2.82
CA VAL A 14 6.56 25.23 -3.94
C VAL A 14 6.61 26.70 -3.57
N ASP A 15 6.91 27.57 -4.52
CA ASP A 15 6.86 29.02 -4.30
C ASP A 15 5.44 29.59 -4.43
N ALA A 16 5.30 30.91 -4.30
CA ALA A 16 4.01 31.59 -4.39
C ALA A 16 3.35 31.54 -5.79
N ALA A 17 4.10 31.21 -6.84
CA ALA A 17 3.55 30.96 -8.17
C ALA A 17 3.07 29.50 -8.33
N GLY A 18 3.36 28.65 -7.35
CA GLY A 18 3.12 27.21 -7.42
C GLY A 18 4.25 26.44 -8.09
N ASP A 19 5.37 27.09 -8.38
CA ASP A 19 6.51 26.46 -9.05
C ASP A 19 7.34 25.62 -8.05
N PRO A 20 7.74 24.39 -8.40
CA PRO A 20 8.54 23.55 -7.52
C PRO A 20 9.96 24.08 -7.29
N LEU A 21 10.35 24.23 -6.02
CA LEU A 21 11.72 24.55 -5.59
C LEU A 21 12.60 23.29 -5.56
N LEU A 22 12.91 22.76 -6.74
CA LEU A 22 13.52 21.42 -6.92
C LEU A 22 14.87 21.23 -6.22
N ARG A 23 15.65 22.30 -5.99
CA ARG A 23 16.94 22.23 -5.29
C ARG A 23 16.81 21.74 -3.84
N HIS A 24 15.63 21.87 -3.26
CA HIS A 24 15.32 21.43 -1.89
C HIS A 24 14.74 20.01 -1.82
N GLY A 25 14.80 19.29 -2.96
CA GLY A 25 14.39 17.90 -3.06
C GLY A 25 12.90 17.71 -3.26
N THR A 26 12.53 16.45 -3.46
CA THR A 26 11.14 16.02 -3.65
C THR A 26 10.95 14.71 -2.90
N GLN A 27 9.75 14.48 -2.35
CA GLN A 27 9.42 13.25 -1.65
C GLN A 27 8.30 12.53 -2.40
N ILE A 28 8.52 11.26 -2.80
CA ILE A 28 7.42 10.40 -3.23
C ILE A 28 6.66 9.99 -1.98
N VAL A 29 5.33 10.17 -2.00
CA VAL A 29 4.47 9.90 -0.85
C VAL A 29 3.83 8.53 -0.97
N ASP A 30 3.92 7.75 0.11
CA ASP A 30 3.26 6.47 0.31
C ASP A 30 2.91 6.24 1.79
N ASP A 31 2.55 5.03 2.20
CA ASP A 31 2.16 4.75 3.59
C ASP A 31 3.29 4.94 4.61
N GLU A 32 4.56 4.80 4.21
CA GLU A 32 5.71 4.91 5.11
C GLU A 32 6.13 6.37 5.35
N THR A 33 5.65 7.29 4.51
CA THR A 33 5.97 8.71 4.59
C THR A 33 5.42 9.32 5.88
N LEU A 34 6.27 10.00 6.65
CA LEU A 34 5.85 10.67 7.88
C LEU A 34 4.83 11.77 7.59
N PHE A 35 3.84 11.94 8.46
CA PHE A 35 2.76 12.93 8.28
C PHE A 35 3.29 14.35 8.01
N ALA A 36 4.35 14.75 8.71
CA ALA A 36 5.00 16.06 8.58
C ALA A 36 5.68 16.30 7.21
N GLU A 37 5.87 15.24 6.43
CA GLU A 37 6.52 15.30 5.11
C GLU A 37 5.52 15.26 3.96
N ARG A 38 4.21 15.13 4.23
CA ARG A 38 3.16 14.97 3.23
C ARG A 38 2.65 16.31 2.67
N TRP A 39 2.13 16.23 1.45
CA TRP A 39 1.27 17.23 0.78
C TRP A 39 1.89 18.58 0.42
N GLY A 40 3.21 18.71 0.42
CA GLY A 40 3.85 19.93 -0.06
C GLY A 40 3.49 20.21 -1.52
N GLY A 41 2.99 21.40 -1.82
CA GLY A 41 2.41 21.73 -3.12
C GLY A 41 0.95 21.30 -3.33
N TRP A 42 0.29 20.79 -2.30
CA TRP A 42 -1.12 20.39 -2.33
C TRP A 42 -1.94 21.22 -1.35
N TYR A 43 -3.22 21.38 -1.69
CA TYR A 43 -4.23 21.82 -0.75
C TYR A 43 -4.75 20.63 0.06
N VAL A 44 -5.04 20.85 1.35
CA VAL A 44 -5.50 19.83 2.29
C VAL A 44 -6.57 20.41 3.22
N THR A 45 -7.74 19.78 3.25
CA THR A 45 -8.85 20.06 4.18
C THR A 45 -9.20 18.78 4.96
N GLY A 46 -10.08 18.89 5.96
CA GLY A 46 -10.51 17.72 6.74
C GLY A 46 -9.51 17.27 7.82
N TYR A 47 -8.52 18.10 8.16
CA TYR A 47 -7.59 17.89 9.27
C TYR A 47 -7.79 18.95 10.35
N ARG A 48 -7.90 18.55 11.62
CA ARG A 48 -8.13 19.42 12.79
C ARG A 48 -7.06 19.28 13.88
N GLY A 49 -6.03 18.47 13.65
CA GLY A 49 -4.99 18.21 14.62
C GLY A 49 -3.84 19.22 14.62
N ALA A 50 -3.00 19.14 15.65
CA ALA A 50 -1.87 20.05 15.86
C ALA A 50 -0.59 19.65 15.10
N ALA A 51 -0.47 18.40 14.66
CA ALA A 51 0.74 17.96 13.97
C ALA A 51 0.90 18.72 12.64
N PRO A 52 2.09 19.19 12.30
CA PRO A 52 2.32 19.89 11.04
C PRO A 52 2.30 18.93 9.85
N HIS A 53 2.00 19.45 8.67
CA HIS A 53 2.20 18.82 7.35
C HIS A 53 2.67 19.91 6.36
N ARG A 54 3.09 19.54 5.14
CA ARG A 54 3.59 20.51 4.14
C ARG A 54 2.52 21.16 3.25
N GLY A 55 1.29 20.63 3.27
CA GLY A 55 0.18 21.21 2.51
C GLY A 55 -0.24 22.61 2.96
N ASN A 56 -0.95 23.32 2.09
CA ASN A 56 -1.49 24.68 2.30
C ASN A 56 -0.44 25.78 2.53
N VAL A 57 0.81 25.58 2.11
CA VAL A 57 1.91 26.52 2.37
C VAL A 57 2.76 26.73 1.12
N PHE A 58 3.11 27.99 0.87
CA PHE A 58 4.18 28.37 -0.05
C PHE A 58 5.51 28.54 0.70
N SER A 59 6.58 28.20 0.03
CA SER A 59 7.97 28.30 0.46
C SER A 59 8.67 29.42 -0.30
N SER A 60 9.86 29.81 0.15
CA SER A 60 10.73 30.71 -0.62
C SER A 60 12.19 30.37 -0.40
N GLU A 61 13.07 30.99 -1.19
CA GLU A 61 14.52 30.85 -1.06
C GLU A 61 15.13 32.15 -0.53
N ARG A 62 16.07 32.03 0.42
CA ARG A 62 16.93 33.14 0.84
C ARG A 62 18.38 32.76 0.57
N GLY A 63 18.89 33.16 -0.58
CA GLY A 63 20.14 32.60 -1.11
C GLY A 63 19.94 31.12 -1.41
N ASP A 64 20.81 30.26 -0.88
CA ASP A 64 20.69 28.80 -1.04
C ASP A 64 19.84 28.12 0.05
N ALA A 65 19.28 28.89 1.00
CA ALA A 65 18.51 28.35 2.11
C ALA A 65 17.00 28.33 1.81
N LEU A 66 16.36 27.19 2.10
CA LEU A 66 14.90 27.07 2.09
C LEU A 66 14.30 27.83 3.27
N VAL A 67 13.32 28.68 2.98
CA VAL A 67 12.44 29.30 3.98
C VAL A 67 11.08 28.64 3.89
N PHE A 68 10.77 27.81 4.88
CA PHE A 68 9.51 27.07 4.96
C PHE A 68 9.03 27.01 6.42
N ALA A 69 7.75 27.31 6.62
CA ALA A 69 7.07 27.20 7.90
C ALA A 69 5.70 26.54 7.69
N PRO A 70 5.42 25.36 8.28
CA PRO A 70 4.13 24.70 8.16
C PRO A 70 2.96 25.60 8.57
N ALA A 71 1.83 25.50 7.86
CA ALA A 71 0.65 26.28 8.17
C ALA A 71 0.09 25.84 9.53
N PRO A 72 -0.22 26.78 10.45
CA PRO A 72 -1.02 26.47 11.63
C PRO A 72 -2.52 26.34 11.28
N ALA A 73 -2.94 26.93 10.16
CA ALA A 73 -4.34 26.94 9.73
C ALA A 73 -4.82 25.54 9.31
N ARG A 74 -6.11 25.28 9.59
CA ARG A 74 -6.81 24.03 9.31
C ARG A 74 -8.11 24.35 8.57
N PRO A 75 -8.01 24.73 7.28
CA PRO A 75 -9.15 25.24 6.53
C PRO A 75 -10.25 24.18 6.38
N GLU A 76 -11.50 24.62 6.49
CA GLU A 76 -12.65 23.76 6.20
C GLU A 76 -12.83 23.58 4.70
N GLU A 77 -12.52 24.63 3.94
CA GLU A 77 -12.65 24.74 2.48
C GLU A 77 -11.58 25.69 1.92
N LEU A 78 -11.49 25.79 0.58
CA LEU A 78 -10.34 26.38 -0.12
C LEU A 78 -10.56 27.80 -0.65
N SER A 79 -11.72 28.44 -0.39
CA SER A 79 -12.01 29.81 -0.82
C SER A 79 -10.99 30.86 -0.38
N ALA A 80 -10.27 30.62 0.72
CA ALA A 80 -9.19 31.48 1.18
C ALA A 80 -7.94 31.45 0.28
N PHE A 81 -7.81 30.44 -0.59
CA PHE A 81 -6.66 30.28 -1.49
C PHE A 81 -7.00 30.65 -2.94
N PHE A 82 -8.20 30.31 -3.42
CA PHE A 82 -8.66 30.58 -4.79
C PHE A 82 -10.19 30.47 -4.89
N ASP A 83 -10.80 30.86 -6.02
CA ASP A 83 -12.24 30.66 -6.28
C ASP A 83 -12.56 29.18 -6.55
N PRO A 84 -13.28 28.47 -5.66
CA PRO A 84 -13.51 27.04 -5.81
C PRO A 84 -14.64 26.71 -6.79
N SER A 85 -15.37 27.69 -7.34
CA SER A 85 -16.55 27.46 -8.19
C SER A 85 -16.26 26.69 -9.49
N ALA A 86 -15.00 26.66 -9.93
CA ALA A 86 -14.55 25.88 -11.07
C ALA A 86 -14.30 24.39 -10.77
N TYR A 87 -14.40 23.95 -9.51
CA TYR A 87 -14.11 22.59 -9.07
C TYR A 87 -15.37 21.87 -8.57
N LEU A 88 -15.36 20.53 -8.62
CA LEU A 88 -16.49 19.71 -8.18
C LEU A 88 -16.83 19.87 -6.69
N GLN A 89 -15.84 20.22 -5.87
CA GLN A 89 -15.95 20.46 -4.44
C GLN A 89 -15.00 21.59 -4.04
N PRO A 90 -15.34 22.41 -3.03
CA PRO A 90 -14.45 23.46 -2.53
C PRO A 90 -13.38 22.92 -1.55
N THR A 91 -13.18 21.61 -1.49
CA THR A 91 -12.35 20.92 -0.51
C THR A 91 -11.34 19.97 -1.15
N SER A 92 -10.26 19.67 -0.44
CA SER A 92 -9.27 18.66 -0.81
C SER A 92 -9.09 17.68 0.35
N ASP A 93 -9.93 16.66 0.36
CA ASP A 93 -10.12 15.79 1.54
C ASP A 93 -8.87 14.98 1.91
N ILE A 94 -8.40 15.14 3.15
CA ILE A 94 -7.24 14.41 3.68
C ILE A 94 -7.38 12.90 3.64
N VAL A 95 -8.59 12.36 3.88
CA VAL A 95 -8.79 10.90 3.89
C VAL A 95 -8.71 10.37 2.47
N ALA A 96 -9.29 11.07 1.50
CA ALA A 96 -9.16 10.76 0.09
C ALA A 96 -7.70 10.80 -0.38
N LEU A 97 -6.91 11.80 0.05
CA LEU A 97 -5.47 11.87 -0.24
C LEU A 97 -4.71 10.66 0.32
N LEU A 98 -4.91 10.33 1.59
CA LEU A 98 -4.27 9.17 2.24
C LEU A 98 -4.63 7.85 1.54
N VAL A 99 -5.90 7.67 1.18
CA VAL A 99 -6.36 6.49 0.44
C VAL A 99 -5.73 6.46 -0.96
N ALA A 100 -5.69 7.58 -1.68
CA ALA A 100 -5.10 7.65 -3.02
C ALA A 100 -3.60 7.32 -2.99
N GLU A 101 -2.86 7.84 -2.02
CA GLU A 101 -1.43 7.54 -1.81
C GLU A 101 -1.22 6.05 -1.54
N HIS A 102 -2.03 5.46 -0.66
CA HIS A 102 -2.02 4.02 -0.40
C HIS A 102 -2.29 3.22 -1.68
N GLN A 103 -3.31 3.63 -2.45
CA GLN A 103 -3.71 2.96 -3.68
C GLN A 103 -2.60 2.93 -4.71
N MET A 104 -1.99 4.09 -4.98
CA MET A 104 -0.91 4.20 -5.96
C MET A 104 0.25 3.29 -5.59
N SER A 105 0.68 3.31 -4.33
CA SER A 105 1.85 2.54 -3.93
C SER A 105 1.58 1.03 -3.88
N VAL A 106 0.37 0.57 -3.52
CA VAL A 106 0.00 -0.86 -3.67
C VAL A 106 -0.08 -1.28 -5.14
N GLN A 107 -0.74 -0.50 -5.99
CA GLN A 107 -0.83 -0.81 -7.43
C GLN A 107 0.54 -0.87 -8.09
N ASN A 108 1.44 0.05 -7.73
CA ASN A 108 2.83 0.00 -8.19
C ASN A 108 3.55 -1.28 -7.76
N SER A 109 3.29 -1.76 -6.53
CA SER A 109 3.85 -3.03 -6.05
C SER A 109 3.35 -4.21 -6.88
N PHE A 110 2.05 -4.27 -7.18
CA PHE A 110 1.49 -5.29 -8.08
C PHE A 110 2.09 -5.22 -9.49
N THR A 111 2.16 -4.04 -10.07
CA THR A 111 2.75 -3.83 -11.41
C THR A 111 4.20 -4.31 -11.43
N ARG A 112 5.02 -3.84 -10.49
CA ARG A 112 6.43 -4.27 -10.38
C ARG A 112 6.57 -5.79 -10.24
N ALA A 113 5.81 -6.40 -9.33
CA ALA A 113 5.85 -7.84 -9.10
C ALA A 113 5.41 -8.63 -10.35
N GLY A 114 4.31 -8.21 -10.99
CA GLY A 114 3.79 -8.84 -12.20
C GLY A 114 4.79 -8.80 -13.36
N PHE A 115 5.42 -7.66 -13.61
CA PHE A 115 6.48 -7.54 -14.62
C PHE A 115 7.72 -8.36 -14.27
N ALA A 116 8.16 -8.33 -13.01
CA ALA A 116 9.31 -9.09 -12.56
C ALA A 116 9.12 -10.59 -12.78
N VAL A 117 7.97 -11.14 -12.39
CA VAL A 117 7.68 -12.57 -12.51
C VAL A 117 7.53 -13.00 -13.97
N ARG A 118 6.75 -12.28 -14.79
CA ARG A 118 6.60 -12.61 -16.22
C ARG A 118 7.96 -12.70 -16.92
N ARG A 119 8.81 -11.68 -16.71
CA ARG A 119 10.16 -11.64 -17.27
C ARG A 119 11.03 -12.82 -16.84
N MET A 120 10.92 -13.25 -15.58
CA MET A 120 11.71 -14.38 -15.08
C MET A 120 11.20 -15.74 -15.56
N ILE A 121 9.90 -15.89 -15.79
CA ILE A 121 9.32 -17.07 -16.43
C ILE A 121 9.75 -17.14 -17.90
N ASP A 122 9.70 -16.03 -18.64
CA ASP A 122 10.19 -15.98 -20.03
C ASP A 122 11.69 -16.30 -20.13
N TYR A 123 12.48 -15.78 -19.18
CA TYR A 123 13.90 -16.12 -19.04
C TYR A 123 14.10 -17.62 -18.78
N GLN A 124 13.34 -18.20 -17.86
CA GLN A 124 13.37 -19.64 -17.57
C GLN A 124 13.04 -20.47 -18.82
N HIS A 125 11.96 -20.14 -19.53
CA HIS A 125 11.57 -20.85 -20.76
C HIS A 125 12.67 -20.79 -21.83
N SER A 126 13.40 -19.67 -21.91
CA SER A 126 14.53 -19.50 -22.82
C SER A 126 15.68 -20.44 -22.45
N LEU A 127 16.03 -20.53 -21.16
CA LEU A 127 17.06 -21.47 -20.68
C LEU A 127 16.66 -22.93 -20.92
N GLN A 128 15.43 -23.31 -20.57
CA GLN A 128 14.94 -24.68 -20.76
C GLN A 128 14.99 -25.08 -22.24
N LYS A 129 14.62 -24.16 -23.15
CA LYS A 129 14.75 -24.37 -24.58
C LYS A 129 16.21 -24.57 -25.01
N THR A 130 17.14 -23.77 -24.49
CA THR A 130 18.58 -23.89 -24.80
C THR A 130 19.16 -25.21 -24.28
N PHE A 131 18.74 -25.67 -23.10
CA PHE A 131 19.22 -26.90 -22.48
C PHE A 131 18.40 -28.15 -22.81
N HIS A 132 17.38 -28.04 -23.66
CA HIS A 132 16.46 -29.13 -24.03
C HIS A 132 15.73 -29.75 -22.82
N GLU A 133 15.42 -28.93 -21.82
CA GLU A 133 14.63 -29.32 -20.65
C GLU A 133 13.13 -29.17 -20.93
N PRO A 134 12.25 -29.93 -20.25
CA PRO A 134 10.80 -29.71 -20.32
C PRO A 134 10.43 -28.28 -19.88
N GLN A 135 9.59 -27.61 -20.66
CA GLN A 135 9.09 -26.28 -20.29
C GLN A 135 8.09 -26.37 -19.14
N THR A 136 8.22 -25.45 -18.19
CA THR A 136 7.31 -25.32 -17.05
C THR A 136 7.22 -23.88 -16.57
N ASP A 137 6.01 -23.48 -16.14
CA ASP A 137 5.76 -22.21 -15.47
C ASP A 137 6.15 -22.25 -13.97
N GLU A 138 6.41 -23.43 -13.40
CA GLU A 138 6.90 -23.52 -12.03
C GLU A 138 8.36 -23.10 -11.95
N PRO A 139 8.77 -22.26 -10.96
CA PRO A 139 10.15 -21.81 -10.82
C PRO A 139 11.15 -22.96 -10.63
N ALA A 140 11.93 -23.26 -11.66
CA ALA A 140 12.92 -24.33 -11.68
C ALA A 140 14.30 -23.85 -11.21
N TYR A 141 14.74 -22.68 -11.68
CA TYR A 141 16.06 -22.13 -11.38
C TYR A 141 16.06 -21.24 -10.14
N ASP A 142 17.16 -21.24 -9.39
CA ASP A 142 17.26 -20.52 -8.11
C ASP A 142 17.10 -19.01 -8.25
N ILE A 143 17.59 -18.42 -9.34
CA ILE A 143 17.38 -17.00 -9.64
C ILE A 143 15.88 -16.67 -9.83
N VAL A 144 15.12 -17.55 -10.46
CA VAL A 144 13.68 -17.38 -10.70
C VAL A 144 12.93 -17.48 -9.37
N LYS A 145 13.25 -18.50 -8.56
CA LYS A 145 12.71 -18.68 -7.20
C LYS A 145 12.99 -17.47 -6.32
N SER A 146 14.22 -16.96 -6.35
CA SER A 146 14.62 -15.79 -5.55
C SER A 146 13.85 -14.54 -5.95
N VAL A 147 13.72 -14.25 -7.24
CA VAL A 147 12.95 -13.08 -7.71
C VAL A 147 11.47 -13.21 -7.37
N LEU A 148 10.88 -14.39 -7.55
CA LEU A 148 9.48 -14.64 -7.16
C LEU A 148 9.29 -14.43 -5.66
N ASN A 149 10.14 -15.02 -4.81
CA ASN A 149 10.03 -14.89 -3.36
C ASN A 149 10.17 -13.44 -2.90
N GLY A 150 11.10 -12.68 -3.50
CA GLY A 150 11.26 -11.25 -3.24
C GLY A 150 10.01 -10.46 -3.65
N ALA A 151 9.50 -10.67 -4.87
CA ALA A 151 8.29 -10.01 -5.35
C ALA A 151 7.05 -10.32 -4.49
N VAL A 152 6.90 -11.58 -4.07
CA VAL A 152 5.83 -12.01 -3.16
C VAL A 152 5.97 -11.33 -1.79
N GLN A 153 7.18 -11.23 -1.24
CA GLN A 153 7.42 -10.54 0.03
C GLN A 153 7.10 -9.04 -0.07
N ASP A 154 7.60 -8.35 -1.09
CA ASP A 154 7.35 -6.92 -1.32
C ASP A 154 5.84 -6.62 -1.39
N VAL A 155 5.08 -7.48 -2.07
CA VAL A 155 3.62 -7.33 -2.16
C VAL A 155 2.95 -7.57 -0.81
N VAL A 156 3.32 -8.62 -0.06
CA VAL A 156 2.69 -8.90 1.25
C VAL A 156 3.04 -7.82 2.28
N ASP A 157 4.27 -7.30 2.28
CA ASP A 157 4.67 -6.17 3.13
C ASP A 157 3.78 -4.95 2.88
N ARG A 158 3.55 -4.65 1.60
CA ARG A 158 2.71 -3.54 1.17
C ARG A 158 1.23 -3.76 1.49
N LEU A 159 0.72 -4.98 1.31
CA LEU A 159 -0.65 -5.33 1.70
C LEU A 159 -0.84 -5.18 3.21
N LEU A 160 0.13 -5.57 4.03
CA LEU A 160 0.03 -5.57 5.50
C LEU A 160 0.49 -4.27 6.17
N PHE A 161 0.66 -3.18 5.41
CA PHE A 161 1.09 -1.87 5.94
C PHE A 161 2.39 -1.95 6.74
N ARG A 162 3.34 -2.76 6.27
CA ARG A 162 4.65 -2.86 6.93
C ARG A 162 5.32 -1.49 6.91
N ALA A 163 5.82 -1.06 8.07
CA ALA A 163 6.48 0.23 8.28
C ALA A 163 5.60 1.47 7.99
N ALA A 164 4.27 1.32 7.89
CA ALA A 164 3.39 2.47 7.71
C ALA A 164 3.54 3.47 8.86
N ALA A 165 3.67 4.75 8.51
CA ALA A 165 3.81 5.83 9.46
C ALA A 165 2.49 6.01 10.26
N PRO A 166 2.55 6.21 11.58
CA PRO A 166 1.35 6.45 12.37
C PRO A 166 0.69 7.77 11.96
N LEU A 167 -0.64 7.77 11.93
CA LEU A 167 -1.41 9.00 11.73
C LEU A 167 -1.51 9.78 13.06
N PRO A 168 -1.37 11.10 13.05
CA PRO A 168 -1.67 11.92 14.22
C PRO A 168 -3.18 12.04 14.43
N PRO A 169 -3.63 12.37 15.66
CA PRO A 169 -5.03 12.68 15.91
C PRO A 169 -5.50 13.88 15.09
N GLY A 170 -6.80 13.92 14.81
CA GLY A 170 -7.46 15.04 14.13
C GLY A 170 -7.66 14.85 12.63
N VAL A 171 -7.35 13.68 12.07
CA VAL A 171 -7.78 13.30 10.72
C VAL A 171 -9.28 13.00 10.78
N THR A 172 -10.11 13.89 10.23
CA THR A 172 -11.58 13.72 10.25
C THR A 172 -12.10 13.32 8.88
N GLY A 173 -11.61 14.00 7.84
CA GLY A 173 -12.06 13.86 6.46
C GLY A 173 -13.52 14.23 6.20
N ASP A 174 -13.94 14.03 4.96
CA ASP A 174 -15.30 14.26 4.46
C ASP A 174 -16.19 13.03 4.73
N PRO A 175 -17.35 13.19 5.42
CA PRO A 175 -18.26 12.09 5.71
C PRO A 175 -18.86 11.42 4.45
N ALA A 176 -19.13 12.19 3.40
CA ALA A 176 -19.68 11.67 2.14
C ALA A 176 -18.64 10.82 1.40
N TYR A 177 -17.37 11.22 1.40
CA TYR A 177 -16.28 10.39 0.87
C TYR A 177 -16.18 9.06 1.64
N GLN A 178 -16.18 9.11 2.97
CA GLN A 178 -16.07 7.91 3.81
C GLN A 178 -17.25 6.95 3.61
N ALA A 179 -18.47 7.48 3.52
CA ALA A 179 -19.66 6.70 3.21
C ALA A 179 -19.56 6.04 1.82
N ALA A 180 -19.19 6.80 0.79
CA ALA A 180 -19.04 6.29 -0.56
C ALA A 180 -17.94 5.22 -0.66
N PHE A 181 -16.80 5.45 0.00
CA PHE A 181 -15.66 4.54 0.01
C PHE A 181 -15.99 3.16 0.61
N THR A 182 -16.82 3.14 1.66
CA THR A 182 -17.19 1.95 2.43
C THR A 182 -18.48 1.27 1.96
N ALA A 183 -19.30 1.92 1.13
CA ALA A 183 -20.62 1.43 0.70
C ALA A 183 -20.59 0.04 0.03
N ALA A 184 -19.65 -0.19 -0.89
CA ALA A 184 -19.52 -1.44 -1.64
C ALA A 184 -18.43 -2.37 -1.08
N ALA A 185 -18.05 -2.21 0.18
CA ALA A 185 -17.00 -2.99 0.79
C ALA A 185 -17.43 -4.44 1.00
N PRO A 186 -16.65 -5.46 0.59
CA PRO A 186 -16.89 -6.83 1.02
C PRO A 186 -16.84 -6.91 2.55
N ARG A 187 -17.88 -7.47 3.15
CA ARG A 187 -18.00 -7.62 4.61
C ARG A 187 -18.04 -9.08 5.01
N SER A 188 -17.39 -9.40 6.11
CA SER A 188 -17.57 -10.67 6.83
C SER A 188 -18.97 -10.74 7.47
N GLN A 189 -19.34 -11.92 7.96
CA GLN A 189 -20.56 -12.16 8.73
C GLN A 189 -20.61 -11.29 9.99
N SER A 190 -19.45 -10.96 10.57
CA SER A 190 -19.34 -10.02 11.70
C SER A 190 -19.55 -8.54 11.32
N GLY A 191 -19.70 -8.24 10.02
CA GLY A 191 -19.80 -6.89 9.49
C GLY A 191 -18.45 -6.21 9.20
N ALA A 192 -17.34 -6.78 9.64
CA ALA A 192 -16.00 -6.20 9.43
C ALA A 192 -15.53 -6.29 7.97
N SER A 193 -14.80 -5.26 7.53
CA SER A 193 -14.22 -5.14 6.19
C SER A 193 -12.77 -4.62 6.20
N LEU A 194 -12.01 -4.94 5.14
CA LEU A 194 -10.70 -4.33 4.88
C LEU A 194 -10.79 -2.86 4.46
N ARG A 195 -11.98 -2.34 4.13
CA ARG A 195 -12.21 -0.91 3.85
C ARG A 195 -12.63 -0.10 5.07
N ASP A 196 -12.86 -0.73 6.22
CA ASP A 196 -13.28 0.01 7.40
C ASP A 196 -12.16 0.98 7.83
N LEU A 197 -12.49 2.26 7.92
CA LEU A 197 -11.57 3.33 8.31
C LEU A 197 -11.50 3.46 9.83
N GLN A 198 -10.36 3.91 10.36
CA GLN A 198 -10.19 4.13 11.80
C GLN A 198 -9.66 5.53 12.13
N LEU A 199 -8.80 6.11 11.28
CA LEU A 199 -8.38 7.52 11.26
C LEU A 199 -7.85 8.11 12.57
N THR A 200 -7.50 7.26 13.54
CA THR A 200 -7.00 7.71 14.85
C THR A 200 -5.48 7.66 14.90
N ASP A 201 -4.92 6.49 14.67
CA ASP A 201 -3.47 6.23 14.61
C ASP A 201 -3.04 5.54 13.31
N ARG A 202 -4.02 5.15 12.47
CA ARG A 202 -3.81 4.49 11.17
C ARG A 202 -5.01 4.72 10.24
N LEU A 203 -4.81 4.46 8.95
CA LEU A 203 -5.83 4.68 7.92
C LEU A 203 -7.01 3.70 8.06
N PHE A 204 -6.73 2.40 8.02
CA PHE A 204 -7.73 1.34 8.09
C PHE A 204 -7.77 0.66 9.46
N ALA A 205 -8.95 0.20 9.86
CA ALA A 205 -9.18 -0.55 11.09
C ALA A 205 -8.43 -1.89 11.10
N GLN A 206 -8.40 -2.57 9.94
CA GLN A 206 -7.63 -3.80 9.73
C GLN A 206 -6.45 -3.49 8.80
N ARG A 207 -5.21 -3.71 9.24
CA ARG A 207 -4.00 -3.45 8.44
C ARG A 207 -3.75 -4.54 7.39
N CYS A 208 -4.70 -4.70 6.49
CA CYS A 208 -4.57 -5.43 5.24
C CYS A 208 -5.29 -4.65 4.14
N SER A 209 -4.57 -4.30 3.08
CA SER A 209 -5.09 -3.47 2.00
C SER A 209 -6.30 -4.10 1.33
N TYR A 210 -7.36 -3.32 1.18
CA TYR A 210 -8.55 -3.72 0.41
C TYR A 210 -8.25 -3.89 -1.10
N LEU A 211 -7.10 -3.44 -1.59
CA LEU A 211 -6.72 -3.62 -3.00
C LEU A 211 -6.39 -5.06 -3.35
N ILE A 212 -6.38 -5.98 -2.38
CA ILE A 212 -6.43 -7.42 -2.66
C ILE A 212 -7.67 -7.82 -3.47
N TYR A 213 -8.76 -7.03 -3.44
CA TYR A 213 -9.95 -7.22 -4.29
C TYR A 213 -9.90 -6.45 -5.61
N SER A 214 -8.79 -5.78 -5.93
CA SER A 214 -8.70 -4.95 -7.14
C SER A 214 -8.50 -5.78 -8.40
N GLU A 215 -8.91 -5.23 -9.54
CA GLU A 215 -8.61 -5.80 -10.86
C GLU A 215 -7.10 -5.98 -11.07
N SER A 216 -6.27 -5.04 -10.59
CA SER A 216 -4.82 -5.14 -10.67
C SER A 216 -4.26 -6.36 -9.95
N PHE A 217 -4.83 -6.75 -8.81
CA PHE A 217 -4.46 -7.98 -8.11
C PHE A 217 -4.93 -9.23 -8.87
N HIS A 218 -6.15 -9.19 -9.41
CA HIS A 218 -6.70 -10.29 -10.21
C HIS A 218 -5.95 -10.52 -11.53
N ALA A 219 -5.37 -9.48 -12.12
CA ALA A 219 -4.60 -9.54 -13.35
C ALA A 219 -3.12 -10.00 -13.16
N LEU A 220 -2.70 -10.28 -11.92
CA LEU A 220 -1.38 -10.87 -11.67
C LEU A 220 -1.32 -12.31 -12.22
N PRO A 221 -0.14 -12.78 -12.67
CA PRO A 221 0.04 -14.20 -13.01
C PRO A 221 -0.42 -15.11 -11.87
N ASP A 222 -1.13 -16.20 -12.19
CA ASP A 222 -1.72 -17.09 -11.18
C ASP A 222 -0.69 -17.64 -10.20
N LEU A 223 0.50 -18.00 -10.68
CA LEU A 223 1.63 -18.38 -9.84
C LEU A 223 1.93 -17.32 -8.77
N LEU A 224 2.09 -16.06 -9.17
CA LEU A 224 2.39 -14.96 -8.26
C LEU A 224 1.24 -14.73 -7.27
N ARG A 225 0.00 -14.66 -7.78
CA ARG A 225 -1.19 -14.44 -6.97
C ARG A 225 -1.38 -15.52 -5.90
N HIS A 226 -1.18 -16.79 -6.27
CA HIS A 226 -1.24 -17.92 -5.35
C HIS A 226 -0.15 -17.85 -4.27
N ARG A 227 1.10 -17.56 -4.66
CA ARG A 227 2.21 -17.44 -3.70
C ARG A 227 2.04 -16.26 -2.75
N ILE A 228 1.45 -15.15 -3.21
CA ILE A 228 1.06 -14.02 -2.34
C ILE A 228 0.03 -14.48 -1.31
N LEU A 229 -1.04 -15.16 -1.74
CA LEU A 229 -2.07 -15.64 -0.81
C LEU A 229 -1.54 -16.67 0.19
N ASP A 230 -0.64 -17.57 -0.23
CA ASP A 230 -0.03 -18.56 0.69
C ASP A 230 0.83 -17.88 1.75
N ARG A 231 1.69 -16.93 1.33
CA ARG A 231 2.53 -16.17 2.25
C ARG A 231 1.69 -15.29 3.18
N LEU A 232 0.65 -14.66 2.66
CA LEU A 232 -0.29 -13.87 3.46
C LEU A 232 -0.99 -14.73 4.51
N GLY A 233 -1.52 -15.90 4.13
CA GLY A 233 -2.12 -16.84 5.07
C GLY A 233 -1.14 -17.26 6.16
N THR A 234 0.10 -17.60 5.78
CA THR A 234 1.17 -17.94 6.73
C THR A 234 1.48 -16.79 7.69
N ALA A 235 1.57 -15.55 7.19
CA ALA A 235 1.82 -14.35 7.99
C ALA A 235 0.71 -14.09 9.03
N LEU A 236 -0.55 -14.30 8.64
CA LEU A 236 -1.72 -14.10 9.50
C LEU A 236 -1.90 -15.23 10.52
N LEU A 237 -1.47 -16.45 10.20
CA LEU A 237 -1.51 -17.60 11.12
C LEU A 237 -0.27 -17.69 12.02
N SER A 238 0.83 -17.03 11.65
CA SER A 238 2.05 -17.01 12.46
C SER A 238 1.80 -16.38 13.84
N ARG A 239 2.32 -17.04 14.87
CA ARG A 239 2.34 -16.59 16.27
C ARG A 239 3.76 -16.40 16.80
N ASP A 240 4.75 -16.49 15.92
CA ASP A 240 6.15 -16.27 16.28
C ASP A 240 6.40 -14.77 16.54
N PRO A 241 6.89 -14.37 17.73
CA PRO A 241 7.23 -12.98 18.02
C PRO A 241 8.39 -12.43 17.16
N ALA A 242 9.21 -13.30 16.55
CA ALA A 242 10.26 -12.91 15.61
C ALA A 242 9.78 -12.82 14.15
N ASP A 243 8.50 -13.09 13.88
CA ASP A 243 7.92 -13.00 12.55
C ASP A 243 8.02 -11.58 11.98
N ARG A 244 8.20 -11.48 10.64
CA ARG A 244 8.29 -10.21 9.92
C ARG A 244 7.09 -9.28 10.17
N TYR A 245 5.93 -9.86 10.49
CA TYR A 245 4.68 -9.15 10.72
C TYR A 245 4.22 -9.19 12.18
N ALA A 246 5.14 -9.39 13.13
CA ALA A 246 4.85 -9.41 14.57
C ALA A 246 4.31 -8.07 15.12
N TYR A 247 4.41 -6.97 14.37
CA TYR A 247 3.77 -5.68 14.70
C TYR A 247 2.24 -5.70 14.57
N LEU A 248 1.68 -6.70 13.89
CA LEU A 248 0.25 -7.00 13.89
C LEU A 248 -0.07 -7.88 15.09
N ARG A 249 -0.95 -7.41 15.96
CA ARG A 249 -1.41 -8.19 17.12
C ARG A 249 -2.18 -9.42 16.66
N THR A 250 -2.17 -10.48 17.48
CA THR A 250 -2.83 -11.75 17.17
C THR A 250 -4.31 -11.57 16.81
N GLU A 251 -5.05 -10.75 17.56
CA GLU A 251 -6.48 -10.55 17.31
C GLU A 251 -6.72 -9.82 15.98
N GLU A 252 -5.81 -8.95 15.57
CA GLU A 252 -5.88 -8.28 14.27
C GLU A 252 -5.58 -9.24 13.13
N LYS A 253 -4.54 -10.08 13.26
CA LYS A 253 -4.22 -11.12 12.29
C LYS A 253 -5.40 -12.08 12.10
N GLU A 254 -6.05 -12.48 13.19
CA GLU A 254 -7.23 -13.37 13.18
C GLU A 254 -8.43 -12.73 12.49
N ARG A 255 -8.73 -11.46 12.78
CA ARG A 255 -9.79 -10.72 12.08
C ARG A 255 -9.52 -10.60 10.59
N ILE A 256 -8.31 -10.23 10.18
CA ILE A 256 -7.94 -10.13 8.76
C ILE A 256 -8.11 -11.49 8.08
N HIS A 257 -7.62 -12.57 8.70
CA HIS A 257 -7.73 -13.93 8.18
C HIS A 257 -9.20 -14.35 8.00
N ALA A 258 -10.05 -14.11 9.01
CA ALA A 258 -11.48 -14.39 8.95
C ALA A 258 -12.19 -13.61 7.83
N ILE A 259 -11.92 -12.30 7.72
CA ILE A 259 -12.47 -11.48 6.63
C ILE A 259 -12.09 -12.06 5.27
N LEU A 260 -10.82 -12.40 5.05
CA LEU A 260 -10.36 -12.92 3.77
C LEU A 260 -10.89 -14.32 3.46
N LEU A 261 -11.01 -15.22 4.44
CA LEU A 261 -11.70 -16.50 4.25
C LEU A 261 -13.15 -16.32 3.81
N GLU A 262 -13.85 -15.34 4.37
CA GLU A 262 -15.27 -15.12 4.07
C GLU A 262 -15.50 -14.33 2.78
N THR A 263 -14.59 -13.45 2.39
CA THR A 263 -14.84 -12.48 1.30
C THR A 263 -13.93 -12.63 0.09
N HIS A 264 -12.85 -13.42 0.17
CA HIS A 264 -11.93 -13.64 -0.95
C HIS A 264 -11.95 -15.11 -1.42
N PRO A 265 -12.66 -15.45 -2.51
CA PRO A 265 -12.86 -16.84 -2.95
C PRO A 265 -11.58 -17.65 -3.15
N THR A 266 -10.55 -17.05 -3.76
CA THR A 266 -9.25 -17.74 -3.95
C THR A 266 -8.53 -17.98 -2.63
N ALA A 267 -8.56 -17.03 -1.68
CA ALA A 267 -7.96 -17.21 -0.37
C ALA A 267 -8.67 -18.36 0.38
N ARG A 268 -10.01 -18.36 0.38
CA ARG A 268 -10.83 -19.45 0.93
C ARG A 268 -10.41 -20.81 0.36
N ALA A 269 -10.40 -20.95 -0.97
CA ALA A 269 -10.05 -22.21 -1.62
C ALA A 269 -8.65 -22.72 -1.26
N ARG A 270 -7.70 -21.81 -1.03
CA ARG A 270 -6.31 -22.14 -0.70
C ARG A 270 -6.10 -22.46 0.77
N TRP A 271 -6.72 -21.69 1.67
CA TRP A 271 -6.50 -21.81 3.11
C TRP A 271 -7.42 -22.84 3.77
N SER A 272 -8.56 -23.18 3.16
CA SER A 272 -9.43 -24.28 3.61
C SER A 272 -8.89 -25.66 3.27
N ARG A 273 -7.84 -25.76 2.44
CA ARG A 273 -7.17 -27.04 2.17
C ARG A 273 -6.21 -27.35 3.33
N PRO A 274 -6.27 -28.57 3.93
CA PRO A 274 -5.22 -28.98 4.84
C PRO A 274 -3.86 -28.95 4.10
N PRO A 275 -2.75 -28.61 4.78
CA PRO A 275 -1.44 -28.63 4.14
C PRO A 275 -1.21 -30.00 3.51
N ALA A 276 -0.80 -30.02 2.25
CA ALA A 276 -0.45 -31.27 1.58
C ALA A 276 0.63 -31.98 2.41
N ALA A 277 0.36 -33.21 2.83
CA ALA A 277 1.32 -34.01 3.58
C ALA A 277 2.58 -34.24 2.72
N GLY A 278 3.73 -33.71 3.15
CA GLY A 278 5.04 -33.89 2.53
C GLY A 278 5.82 -32.58 2.49
N SER A 279 6.73 -32.29 3.42
CA SER A 279 8.00 -33.00 3.58
C SER A 279 8.59 -32.68 4.96
N ALA A 280 8.32 -33.54 5.94
CA ALA A 280 9.15 -33.61 7.13
C ALA A 280 10.45 -34.34 6.76
N ASN A 281 11.43 -33.60 6.23
CA ASN A 281 12.80 -34.10 6.19
C ASN A 281 13.38 -33.92 7.60
N THR A 282 13.24 -34.96 8.40
CA THR A 282 13.97 -35.16 9.65
C THR A 282 15.46 -35.22 9.32
N VAL A 283 16.18 -34.12 9.57
CA VAL A 283 17.65 -34.14 9.59
C VAL A 283 18.05 -34.74 10.92
N THR A 284 18.30 -36.05 10.91
CA THR A 284 18.97 -36.74 12.02
C THR A 284 20.46 -36.39 11.96
N LEU A 285 20.91 -35.52 12.85
CA LEU A 285 22.34 -35.27 13.09
C LEU A 285 22.96 -36.51 13.75
N ARG A 286 24.01 -37.06 13.12
CA ARG A 286 25.08 -37.82 13.77
C ARG A 286 26.34 -36.98 13.71
#